data_AF-A0AAU3LYN5-F1
#
_entry.id   AF-A0AAU3LYN5-F1
#
_cell.length_a   1.000
_cell.length_b   1.000
_cell.length_c   1.000
_cell.angle_alpha   90.00
_cell.angle_beta   90.00
_cell.angle_gamma   90.00
#
_symmetry.space_group_name_H-M   'P 1'
#
loop_
_entity.id
_entity.type
_entity.pdbx_description
1 polymer ?
#
loop_
_entity_poly.entity_id
_entity_poly.type
_entity_poly.pdbx_seq_one_letter_code
_entity_poly.pdbx_strand_id
1 'polypeptide(L)'
;MRQRSRGRATLAAVAAMCAVAALPGQAYGADGPAAYTFDPKAQAISGVAVNTDARDLTAGSVYRSSIKFGEKLYYRLNLEETTNAYVSAVVVPKDGGKVAYGDGIAISIRDKSDLGCSSENARFGSAEYPRPIAAYAYRTVDKDSSSCQGAGVYNVLIERQSETTSGRGEWELEIRYASEPQLAKEPSTPPEAPEDWPSASPKPATRATDNRRHGGGSYYDATSLETGEWKDEVVPGQTLFYRVPLDWGQQIFATAGLGNSTVPDEDEYISGALAMSLDNPAQGHVDSASPMAYSGKPASMSLDPVPPVAYRNRFASDTSVSAMRFAGWYYLSVTLSPDVAKPYGSKPFPLTLTVNVEGKAAGTTPYKGEAGIFGVTQDDKDMARNGQSGSQAAESKSRSGNMKLLGAAGIGAGAVLVLGLGGWMLLARRGRAAAPAGTADAGQQQPYGGPPQAW
;
A
#
# COMPACT_ATOMS: atom_id res chain seq x y z
N MET A 1 29.38 -30.23 -75.08
CA MET A 1 29.29 -28.77 -75.30
C MET A 1 28.66 -28.16 -74.04
N ARG A 2 29.43 -27.62 -73.08
CA ARG A 2 29.66 -26.18 -72.87
C ARG A 2 28.45 -25.30 -73.23
N GLN A 3 27.77 -24.70 -72.23
CA GLN A 3 28.03 -23.31 -71.81
C GLN A 3 27.17 -22.87 -70.60
N ARG A 4 27.76 -21.97 -69.82
CA ARG A 4 27.26 -21.26 -68.63
C ARG A 4 26.29 -20.13 -69.02
N SER A 5 25.36 -19.76 -68.12
CA SER A 5 25.31 -18.43 -67.45
C SER A 5 24.02 -18.31 -66.61
N ARG A 6 24.15 -18.08 -65.29
CA ARG A 6 23.95 -16.82 -64.54
C ARG A 6 22.49 -16.35 -64.43
N GLY A 7 22.02 -16.26 -63.17
CA GLY A 7 21.24 -15.12 -62.69
C GLY A 7 19.93 -15.48 -61.99
N ARG A 8 19.91 -15.37 -60.66
CA ARG A 8 19.29 -14.25 -59.92
C ARG A 8 19.08 -14.65 -58.47
N ALA A 9 19.74 -13.91 -57.58
CA ALA A 9 19.51 -13.93 -56.15
C ALA A 9 18.19 -13.19 -55.85
N THR A 10 17.31 -13.82 -55.08
CA THR A 10 16.14 -13.18 -54.48
C THR A 10 16.38 -13.04 -52.98
N LEU A 11 16.60 -11.80 -52.57
CA LEU A 11 16.56 -11.33 -51.19
C LEU A 11 15.12 -11.40 -50.68
N ALA A 12 14.86 -12.20 -49.64
CA ALA A 12 13.62 -12.15 -48.88
C ALA A 12 13.78 -11.08 -47.79
N ALA A 13 13.09 -9.95 -47.96
CA ALA A 13 13.00 -8.89 -46.95
C ALA A 13 11.96 -9.29 -45.87
N VAL A 14 12.41 -9.37 -44.62
CA VAL A 14 11.54 -9.53 -43.46
C VAL A 14 11.01 -8.15 -43.07
N ALA A 15 9.73 -7.89 -43.33
CA ALA A 15 9.04 -6.71 -42.84
C ALA A 15 8.58 -6.96 -41.40
N ALA A 16 9.25 -6.35 -40.43
CA ALA A 16 8.80 -6.30 -39.04
C ALA A 16 7.72 -5.22 -38.91
N MET A 17 6.46 -5.61 -38.74
CA MET A 17 5.38 -4.71 -38.34
C MET A 17 5.52 -4.40 -36.84
N CYS A 18 5.90 -3.16 -36.51
CA CYS A 18 5.78 -2.62 -35.16
C CYS A 18 4.30 -2.34 -34.88
N ALA A 19 3.63 -3.25 -34.16
CA ALA A 19 2.35 -2.97 -33.53
C ALA A 19 2.60 -2.01 -32.35
N VAL A 20 2.34 -0.72 -32.55
CA VAL A 20 2.24 0.25 -31.46
C VAL A 20 0.95 -0.08 -30.70
N ALA A 21 1.09 -0.80 -29.59
CA ALA A 21 0.00 -0.97 -28.64
C ALA A 21 -0.26 0.40 -27.98
N ALA A 22 -1.22 1.14 -28.52
CA ALA A 22 -1.82 2.26 -27.82
C ALA A 22 -2.55 1.70 -26.58
N LEU A 23 -1.93 1.85 -25.42
CA LEU A 23 -2.59 1.60 -24.14
C LEU A 23 -3.80 2.54 -24.05
N PRO A 24 -5.00 2.06 -23.69
CA PRO A 24 -6.11 2.96 -23.42
C PRO A 24 -5.74 3.78 -22.18
N GLY A 25 -5.53 5.08 -22.36
CA GLY A 25 -5.57 6.02 -21.26
C GLY A 25 -6.91 5.84 -20.56
N GLN A 26 -6.90 5.59 -19.25
CA GLN A 26 -8.11 5.52 -18.46
C GLN A 26 -8.81 6.89 -18.54
N ALA A 27 -9.81 6.98 -19.42
CA ALA A 27 -10.79 8.04 -19.37
C ALA A 27 -11.62 7.78 -18.11
N TYR A 28 -11.49 8.64 -17.10
CA TYR A 28 -12.40 8.67 -15.97
C TYR A 28 -13.77 9.09 -16.50
N GLY A 29 -14.62 8.10 -16.76
CA GLY A 29 -16.03 8.28 -17.05
C GLY A 29 -16.76 8.81 -15.81
N ALA A 30 -17.72 9.68 -16.05
CA ALA A 30 -18.58 10.26 -15.03
C ALA A 30 -19.56 9.21 -14.48
N ASP A 31 -19.16 8.47 -13.46
CA ASP A 31 -20.01 7.58 -12.67
C ASP A 31 -19.64 7.71 -11.19
N GLY A 32 -20.40 8.51 -10.43
CA GLY A 32 -20.32 8.62 -8.96
C GLY A 32 -18.98 9.09 -8.37
N PRO A 33 -18.90 9.32 -7.05
CA PRO A 33 -17.62 9.44 -6.36
C PRO A 33 -16.86 8.10 -6.48
N ALA A 34 -15.54 8.17 -6.65
CA ALA A 34 -14.71 6.98 -6.77
C ALA A 34 -14.78 6.15 -5.46
N ALA A 35 -15.18 4.89 -5.58
CA ALA A 35 -15.24 3.95 -4.46
C ALA A 35 -13.84 3.64 -3.91
N TYR A 36 -13.76 3.25 -2.63
CA TYR A 36 -12.51 2.87 -1.99
C TYR A 36 -11.80 1.72 -2.71
N THR A 37 -10.53 1.92 -3.05
CA THR A 37 -9.70 0.93 -3.76
C THR A 37 -9.06 -0.07 -2.77
N PHE A 38 -9.64 -1.26 -2.60
CA PHE A 38 -8.97 -2.30 -1.80
C PHE A 38 -7.66 -2.76 -2.44
N ASP A 39 -6.67 -3.13 -1.60
CA ASP A 39 -5.45 -3.79 -2.08
C ASP A 39 -5.84 -5.07 -2.87
N PRO A 40 -5.40 -5.25 -4.13
CA PRO A 40 -5.73 -6.43 -4.92
C PRO A 40 -5.15 -7.73 -4.34
N LYS A 41 -4.20 -7.64 -3.40
CA LYS A 41 -3.66 -8.78 -2.64
C LYS A 41 -4.43 -9.05 -1.36
N ALA A 42 -5.46 -8.25 -1.03
CA ALA A 42 -6.26 -8.44 0.18
C ALA A 42 -6.95 -9.80 0.16
N GLN A 43 -6.66 -10.62 1.15
CA GLN A 43 -7.26 -11.94 1.28
C GLN A 43 -8.63 -11.85 1.95
N ALA A 44 -9.62 -12.55 1.41
CA ALA A 44 -10.92 -12.63 2.06
C ALA A 44 -10.81 -13.37 3.40
N ILE A 45 -11.30 -12.75 4.46
CA ILE A 45 -11.40 -13.34 5.79
C ILE A 45 -12.76 -13.00 6.39
N SER A 46 -13.31 -13.92 7.17
CA SER A 46 -14.52 -13.70 7.94
C SER A 46 -14.15 -13.63 9.41
N GLY A 47 -14.56 -12.55 10.08
CA GLY A 47 -14.58 -12.52 11.53
C GLY A 47 -15.67 -13.42 12.09
N VAL A 48 -15.57 -13.76 13.38
CA VAL A 48 -16.55 -14.59 14.09
C VAL A 48 -16.95 -13.95 15.42
N ALA A 49 -18.14 -14.27 15.92
CA ALA A 49 -18.61 -13.75 17.21
C ALA A 49 -17.95 -14.43 18.42
N VAL A 50 -17.41 -15.64 18.25
CA VAL A 50 -16.79 -16.44 19.32
C VAL A 50 -15.28 -16.46 19.10
N ASN A 51 -14.52 -15.93 20.06
CA ASN A 51 -13.06 -15.77 19.94
C ASN A 51 -12.29 -17.08 19.73
N THR A 52 -12.75 -18.21 20.27
CA THR A 52 -12.08 -19.51 20.09
C THR A 52 -12.10 -20.02 18.66
N ASP A 53 -13.04 -19.54 17.84
CA ASP A 53 -13.23 -19.94 16.45
C ASP A 53 -12.55 -18.96 15.46
N ALA A 54 -11.86 -17.94 16.00
CA ALA A 54 -11.26 -16.86 15.23
C ALA A 54 -10.13 -17.37 14.32
N ARG A 55 -10.10 -16.82 13.10
CA ARG A 55 -9.07 -17.14 12.11
C ARG A 55 -7.82 -16.30 12.31
N ASP A 56 -6.68 -16.90 12.02
CA ASP A 56 -5.36 -16.28 12.19
C ASP A 56 -5.12 -15.16 11.17
N LEU A 57 -4.58 -14.05 11.65
CA LEU A 57 -3.97 -13.00 10.85
C LEU A 57 -2.45 -13.22 10.78
N THR A 58 -1.89 -13.05 9.59
CA THR A 58 -0.47 -13.21 9.31
C THR A 58 0.20 -11.84 9.17
N ALA A 59 1.36 -11.66 9.81
CA ALA A 59 2.12 -10.42 9.73
C ALA A 59 2.48 -10.08 8.27
N GLY A 60 2.36 -8.80 7.91
CA GLY A 60 2.59 -8.29 6.56
C GLY A 60 1.47 -8.57 5.56
N SER A 61 0.36 -9.20 5.99
CA SER A 61 -0.79 -9.47 5.13
C SER A 61 -1.87 -8.39 5.24
N VAL A 62 -2.61 -8.23 4.14
CA VAL A 62 -3.81 -7.39 4.05
C VAL A 62 -5.01 -8.30 3.87
N TYR A 63 -6.12 -7.98 4.51
CA TYR A 63 -7.34 -8.76 4.47
C TYR A 63 -8.55 -7.90 4.17
N ARG A 64 -9.55 -8.52 3.55
CA ARG A 64 -10.88 -7.93 3.32
C ARG A 64 -11.93 -8.71 4.09
N SER A 65 -12.77 -8.01 4.83
CA SER A 65 -13.91 -8.55 5.57
C SER A 65 -15.13 -7.61 5.42
N SER A 66 -16.25 -7.96 6.05
CA SER A 66 -17.39 -7.05 6.25
C SER A 66 -17.85 -7.08 7.71
N ILE A 67 -18.58 -6.05 8.12
CA ILE A 67 -19.13 -5.92 9.48
C ILE A 67 -20.54 -5.32 9.47
N LYS A 68 -21.45 -5.97 10.17
CA LYS A 68 -22.86 -5.57 10.30
C LYS A 68 -23.06 -4.54 11.40
N PHE A 69 -24.24 -3.92 11.39
CA PHE A 69 -24.67 -2.96 12.40
C PHE A 69 -24.47 -3.51 13.82
N GLY A 70 -23.67 -2.82 14.64
CA GLY A 70 -23.42 -3.20 16.04
C GLY A 70 -22.67 -4.52 16.23
N GLU A 71 -22.11 -5.10 15.16
CA GLU A 71 -21.45 -6.40 15.21
C GLU A 71 -20.05 -6.29 15.85
N LYS A 72 -19.67 -7.39 16.51
CA LYS A 72 -18.36 -7.60 17.13
C LYS A 72 -17.74 -8.84 16.50
N LEU A 73 -16.54 -8.66 15.93
CA LEU A 73 -15.83 -9.68 15.18
C LEU A 73 -14.46 -9.94 15.80
N TYR A 74 -14.17 -11.22 16.04
CA TYR A 74 -12.88 -11.69 16.51
C TYR A 74 -12.03 -12.24 15.37
N TYR A 75 -10.75 -11.88 15.42
CA TYR A 75 -9.65 -12.44 14.63
C TYR A 75 -8.54 -12.86 15.59
N ARG A 76 -7.65 -13.76 15.15
CA ARG A 76 -6.63 -14.35 16.00
C ARG A 76 -5.23 -13.89 15.62
N LEU A 77 -4.39 -13.67 16.62
CA LEU A 77 -2.96 -13.47 16.50
C LEU A 77 -2.24 -14.58 17.28
N ASN A 78 -1.16 -15.09 16.70
CA ASN A 78 -0.21 -15.94 17.41
C ASN A 78 1.09 -15.15 17.54
N LEU A 79 1.38 -14.68 18.75
CA LEU A 79 2.49 -13.75 19.03
C LEU A 79 3.59 -14.47 19.81
N GLU A 80 4.84 -14.16 19.48
CA GLU A 80 5.97 -14.54 20.31
C GLU A 80 6.13 -13.54 21.46
N GLU A 81 6.92 -13.90 22.47
CA GLU A 81 7.16 -13.06 23.64
C GLU A 81 7.70 -11.70 23.23
N THR A 82 8.52 -11.66 22.19
CA THR A 82 9.21 -10.46 21.71
C THR A 82 8.48 -9.67 20.61
N THR A 83 7.31 -10.12 20.15
CA THR A 83 6.64 -9.51 18.99
C THR A 83 5.92 -8.22 19.36
N ASN A 84 6.29 -7.10 18.73
CA ASN A 84 5.48 -5.89 18.73
C ASN A 84 4.48 -5.94 17.57
N ALA A 85 3.20 -6.10 17.89
CA ALA A 85 2.14 -6.31 16.90
C ALA A 85 1.21 -5.11 16.81
N TYR A 86 0.84 -4.73 15.59
CA TYR A 86 -0.08 -3.65 15.28
C TYR A 86 -1.11 -4.14 14.28
N VAL A 87 -2.39 -4.06 14.63
CA VAL A 87 -3.48 -4.43 13.73
C VAL A 87 -4.36 -3.22 13.50
N SER A 88 -4.47 -2.81 12.24
CA SER A 88 -5.37 -1.74 11.82
C SER A 88 -6.62 -2.29 11.16
N ALA A 89 -7.69 -1.51 11.25
CA ALA A 89 -8.92 -1.75 10.53
C ALA A 89 -9.42 -0.43 9.93
N VAL A 90 -9.58 -0.42 8.61
CA VAL A 90 -10.23 0.64 7.86
C VAL A 90 -11.67 0.19 7.60
N VAL A 91 -12.66 0.93 8.11
CA VAL A 91 -14.06 0.74 7.70
C VAL A 91 -14.36 1.53 6.46
N VAL A 92 -15.09 0.90 5.55
CA VAL A 92 -15.56 1.53 4.31
C VAL A 92 -17.08 1.35 4.25
N PRO A 93 -17.84 2.36 4.70
CA PRO A 93 -19.28 2.37 4.49
C PRO A 93 -19.59 2.40 2.98
N LYS A 94 -20.65 1.71 2.57
CA LYS A 94 -21.12 1.76 1.17
C LYS A 94 -21.62 3.17 0.82
N ASP A 95 -21.41 3.57 -0.43
CA ASP A 95 -21.81 4.87 -0.95
C ASP A 95 -23.30 5.16 -0.71
N GLY A 96 -23.60 6.37 -0.24
CA GLY A 96 -24.96 6.78 0.11
C GLY A 96 -25.52 6.16 1.41
N GLY A 97 -24.72 5.39 2.14
CA GLY A 97 -25.07 4.91 3.47
C GLY A 97 -25.29 6.07 4.45
N LYS A 98 -26.12 5.88 5.48
CA LYS A 98 -26.29 6.87 6.55
C LYS A 98 -25.35 6.54 7.70
N VAL A 99 -24.54 7.51 8.12
CA VAL A 99 -23.74 7.47 9.35
C VAL A 99 -24.21 8.57 10.30
N ALA A 100 -23.91 8.43 11.59
CA ALA A 100 -24.20 9.42 12.62
C ALA A 100 -22.91 9.89 13.32
N TYR A 101 -22.99 10.97 14.09
CA TYR A 101 -21.86 11.51 14.87
C TYR A 101 -21.09 10.45 15.67
N GLY A 102 -21.83 9.59 16.39
CA GLY A 102 -21.27 8.54 17.27
C GLY A 102 -20.87 7.26 16.56
N ASP A 103 -21.20 7.12 15.27
CA ASP A 103 -20.81 5.95 14.48
C ASP A 103 -19.30 5.89 14.33
N GLY A 104 -18.78 4.67 14.26
CA GLY A 104 -17.35 4.47 14.17
C GLY A 104 -16.91 3.02 14.19
N ILE A 105 -15.62 2.84 14.39
CA ILE A 105 -14.99 1.54 14.64
C ILE A 105 -14.22 1.60 15.94
N ALA A 106 -14.33 0.54 16.75
CA ALA A 106 -13.44 0.28 17.85
C ALA A 106 -12.65 -0.99 17.57
N ILE A 107 -11.37 -0.98 17.90
CA ILE A 107 -10.48 -2.13 17.74
C ILE A 107 -9.68 -2.32 19.03
N SER A 108 -9.48 -3.57 19.44
CA SER A 108 -8.66 -3.91 20.60
C SER A 108 -7.88 -5.20 20.37
N ILE A 109 -6.70 -5.30 20.97
CA ILE A 109 -5.96 -6.56 21.12
C ILE A 109 -6.12 -7.03 22.55
N ARG A 110 -6.48 -8.30 22.73
CA ARG A 110 -6.83 -8.89 24.02
C ARG A 110 -6.12 -10.23 24.19
N ASP A 111 -5.71 -10.57 25.40
CA ASP A 111 -5.08 -11.85 25.68
C ASP A 111 -6.10 -13.01 25.76
N LYS A 112 -5.63 -14.22 26.08
CA LYS A 112 -6.47 -15.42 26.21
C LYS A 112 -7.51 -15.35 27.35
N SER A 113 -7.31 -14.47 28.32
CA SER A 113 -8.21 -14.22 29.45
C SER A 113 -9.15 -13.04 29.19
N ASP A 114 -9.18 -12.53 27.95
CA ASP A 114 -9.92 -11.35 27.50
C ASP A 114 -9.43 -10.03 28.12
N LEU A 115 -8.23 -10.01 28.72
CA LEU A 115 -7.61 -8.78 29.21
C LEU A 115 -7.12 -7.94 28.03
N GLY A 116 -7.52 -6.68 27.96
CA GLY A 116 -7.12 -5.75 26.91
C GLY A 116 -5.65 -5.34 27.02
N CYS A 117 -4.90 -5.47 25.93
CA CYS A 117 -3.54 -4.97 25.80
C CYS A 117 -3.53 -3.51 25.38
N SER A 118 -4.34 -3.17 24.39
CA SER A 118 -4.65 -1.80 23.99
C SER A 118 -5.97 -1.78 23.22
N SER A 119 -6.54 -0.59 23.11
CA SER A 119 -7.74 -0.33 22.34
C SER A 119 -7.73 1.09 21.81
N GLU A 120 -8.17 1.28 20.59
CA GLU A 120 -8.46 2.60 20.03
C GLU A 120 -9.77 2.57 19.24
N ASN A 121 -10.25 3.75 18.90
CA ASN A 121 -11.44 3.92 18.09
C ASN A 121 -11.31 5.13 17.17
N ALA A 122 -12.08 5.11 16.10
CA ALA A 122 -12.28 6.24 15.21
C ALA A 122 -13.77 6.44 14.97
N ARG A 123 -14.21 7.69 14.87
CA ARG A 123 -15.62 8.08 14.70
C ARG A 123 -15.79 9.01 13.52
N PHE A 124 -17.00 9.04 12.95
CA PHE A 124 -17.34 10.02 11.92
C PHE A 124 -17.35 11.44 12.48
N GLY A 125 -17.75 11.61 13.74
CA GLY A 125 -17.75 12.90 14.44
C GLY A 125 -18.60 13.93 13.69
N SER A 126 -18.23 15.21 13.75
CA SER A 126 -18.99 16.31 13.13
C SER A 126 -19.04 16.23 11.59
N ALA A 127 -18.19 15.41 10.96
CA ALA A 127 -18.27 15.09 9.54
C ALA A 127 -19.19 13.87 9.37
N GLU A 128 -20.51 14.08 9.53
CA GLU A 128 -21.53 13.01 9.58
C GLU A 128 -21.90 12.42 8.21
N TYR A 129 -20.90 12.10 7.39
CA TYR A 129 -21.07 11.50 6.07
C TYR A 129 -20.15 10.30 5.85
N PRO A 130 -20.58 9.30 5.05
CA PRO A 130 -19.77 8.14 4.71
C PRO A 130 -18.40 8.52 4.17
N ARG A 131 -17.37 7.97 4.79
CA ARG A 131 -15.99 8.03 4.35
C ARG A 131 -15.20 6.89 5.00
N PRO A 132 -14.06 6.50 4.44
CA PRO A 132 -13.16 5.61 5.15
C PRO A 132 -12.66 6.26 6.44
N ILE A 133 -12.68 5.51 7.54
CA ILE A 133 -12.01 5.89 8.80
C ILE A 133 -11.22 4.68 9.31
N ALA A 134 -10.09 4.92 9.95
CA ALA A 134 -9.17 3.89 10.40
C ALA A 134 -8.89 4.00 11.90
N ALA A 135 -8.75 2.85 12.55
CA ALA A 135 -8.23 2.74 13.90
C ALA A 135 -7.28 1.54 13.96
N TYR A 136 -6.40 1.52 14.96
CA TYR A 136 -5.50 0.38 15.19
C TYR A 136 -5.44 0.00 16.66
N ALA A 137 -5.07 -1.24 16.93
CA ALA A 137 -4.72 -1.69 18.25
C ALA A 137 -3.38 -2.40 18.19
N TYR A 138 -2.71 -2.46 19.33
CA TYR A 138 -1.34 -2.94 19.44
C TYR A 138 -1.09 -3.80 20.68
N ARG A 139 -0.07 -4.65 20.55
CA ARG A 139 0.57 -5.35 21.65
C ARG A 139 2.04 -5.05 21.54
N THR A 140 2.55 -4.22 22.44
CA THR A 140 3.98 -3.91 22.56
C THR A 140 4.56 -4.63 23.76
N VAL A 141 5.79 -5.12 23.61
CA VAL A 141 6.56 -5.68 24.72
C VAL A 141 7.08 -4.52 25.55
N ASP A 142 6.71 -4.50 26.82
CA ASP A 142 7.16 -3.55 27.81
C ASP A 142 7.53 -4.31 29.08
N LYS A 143 8.82 -4.29 29.41
CA LYS A 143 9.38 -4.95 30.60
C LYS A 143 8.77 -4.46 31.91
N ASP A 144 8.21 -3.25 31.92
CA ASP A 144 7.62 -2.63 33.10
C ASP A 144 6.10 -2.92 33.19
N SER A 145 5.51 -3.51 32.15
CA SER A 145 4.11 -3.95 32.13
C SER A 145 3.96 -5.38 32.65
N SER A 146 2.90 -5.61 33.44
CA SER A 146 2.57 -6.94 33.97
C SER A 146 1.59 -7.73 33.11
N SER A 147 1.03 -7.11 32.07
CA SER A 147 0.00 -7.69 31.20
C SER A 147 0.47 -7.72 29.74
N CYS A 148 -0.02 -8.71 28.98
CA CYS A 148 0.24 -8.85 27.54
C CYS A 148 1.72 -8.99 27.12
N GLN A 149 2.57 -9.49 28.02
CA GLN A 149 4.02 -9.69 27.76
C GLN A 149 4.36 -11.09 27.23
N GLY A 150 3.55 -12.11 27.55
CA GLY A 150 3.85 -13.49 27.21
C GLY A 150 3.61 -13.84 25.73
N ALA A 151 4.28 -14.88 25.24
CA ALA A 151 3.94 -15.51 23.97
C ALA A 151 2.57 -16.20 24.05
N GLY A 152 1.91 -16.36 22.90
CA GLY A 152 0.70 -17.18 22.77
C GLY A 152 -0.37 -16.56 21.90
N VAL A 153 -1.61 -16.97 22.18
CA VAL A 153 -2.80 -16.56 21.43
C VAL A 153 -3.33 -15.24 21.98
N TYR A 154 -3.53 -14.30 21.08
CA TYR A 154 -4.21 -13.04 21.31
C TYR A 154 -5.38 -12.91 20.35
N ASN A 155 -6.40 -12.17 20.74
CA ASN A 155 -7.58 -11.89 19.94
C ASN A 155 -7.58 -10.42 19.53
N VAL A 156 -7.84 -10.15 18.26
CA VAL A 156 -8.21 -8.82 17.76
C VAL A 156 -9.73 -8.78 17.76
N LEU A 157 -10.29 -7.87 18.53
CA LEU A 157 -11.72 -7.59 18.53
C LEU A 157 -11.97 -6.30 17.75
N ILE A 158 -12.75 -6.38 16.68
CA ILE A 158 -13.24 -5.25 15.90
C ILE A 158 -14.74 -5.10 16.13
N GLU A 159 -15.17 -3.90 16.48
CA GLU A 159 -16.57 -3.56 16.74
C GLU A 159 -17.01 -2.39 15.86
N ARG A 160 -18.14 -2.56 15.18
CA ARG A 160 -18.82 -1.44 14.54
C ARG A 160 -19.65 -0.70 15.58
N GLN A 161 -19.22 0.50 15.93
CA GLN A 161 -19.98 1.41 16.77
C GLN A 161 -21.08 2.04 15.90
N SER A 162 -22.35 1.88 16.29
CA SER A 162 -23.46 2.42 15.51
C SER A 162 -24.59 2.93 16.39
N GLU A 163 -25.03 4.15 16.10
CA GLU A 163 -26.20 4.76 16.68
C GLU A 163 -27.50 4.20 16.10
N THR A 164 -28.59 4.33 16.86
CA THR A 164 -29.90 3.80 16.44
C THR A 164 -30.41 4.43 15.13
N THR A 165 -29.99 5.66 14.84
CA THR A 165 -30.35 6.45 13.65
C THR A 165 -29.56 6.09 12.40
N SER A 166 -28.56 5.21 12.52
CA SER A 166 -27.60 4.91 11.47
C SER A 166 -28.09 3.83 10.51
N GLY A 167 -27.51 3.82 9.30
CA GLY A 167 -27.86 2.88 8.26
C GLY A 167 -27.55 1.43 8.67
N ARG A 168 -28.46 0.50 8.33
CA ARG A 168 -28.33 -0.92 8.70
C ARG A 168 -27.49 -1.76 7.72
N GLY A 169 -27.06 -1.17 6.61
CA GLY A 169 -26.22 -1.83 5.62
C GLY A 169 -24.85 -2.21 6.18
N GLU A 170 -24.27 -3.30 5.67
CA GLU A 170 -22.91 -3.75 6.02
C GLU A 170 -21.86 -2.74 5.57
N TRP A 171 -20.81 -2.59 6.38
CA TRP A 171 -19.58 -1.90 6.00
C TRP A 171 -18.53 -2.92 5.61
N GLU A 172 -17.71 -2.56 4.63
CA GLU A 172 -16.54 -3.36 4.27
C GLU A 172 -15.38 -3.01 5.22
N LEU A 173 -14.45 -3.94 5.40
CA LEU A 173 -13.28 -3.80 6.25
C LEU A 173 -12.01 -4.13 5.45
N GLU A 174 -11.01 -3.26 5.53
CA GLU A 174 -9.63 -3.62 5.23
C GLU A 174 -8.86 -3.78 6.54
N ILE A 175 -8.30 -4.96 6.78
CA ILE A 175 -7.56 -5.28 8.01
C ILE A 175 -6.10 -5.52 7.65
N ARG A 176 -5.17 -4.91 8.37
CA ARG A 176 -3.73 -5.13 8.18
C ARG A 176 -3.08 -5.52 9.49
N TYR A 177 -2.13 -6.45 9.43
CA TYR A 177 -1.29 -6.80 10.57
C TYR A 177 0.17 -6.46 10.25
N ALA A 178 0.75 -5.49 10.98
CA ALA A 178 2.16 -5.15 10.93
C ALA A 178 2.89 -5.61 12.20
N SER A 179 4.10 -6.14 12.03
CA SER A 179 5.01 -6.43 13.14
C SER A 179 6.14 -5.41 13.14
N GLU A 180 6.28 -4.67 14.23
CA GLU A 180 7.38 -3.72 14.41
C GLU A 180 8.67 -4.48 14.76
N PRO A 181 9.78 -4.22 14.07
CA PRO A 181 11.05 -4.86 14.37
C PRO A 181 11.57 -4.53 15.78
N GLN A 182 12.41 -5.41 16.32
CA GLN A 182 13.09 -5.15 17.58
C GLN A 182 14.10 -4.01 17.47
N LEU A 183 14.39 -3.37 18.60
CA LEU A 183 15.46 -2.38 18.65
C LEU A 183 16.84 -3.01 18.47
N ALA A 184 17.74 -2.28 17.80
CA ALA A 184 19.15 -2.64 17.75
C ALA A 184 19.83 -2.51 19.12
N LYS A 185 19.33 -1.58 19.95
CA LYS A 185 19.77 -1.34 21.32
C LYS A 185 18.55 -1.04 22.17
N GLU A 186 18.31 -1.87 23.17
CA GLU A 186 17.26 -1.61 24.16
C GLU A 186 17.69 -0.44 25.05
N PRO A 187 16.83 0.58 25.24
CA PRO A 187 17.10 1.64 26.19
C PRO A 187 17.07 1.08 27.61
N SER A 188 18.03 1.47 28.45
CA SER A 188 18.11 1.02 29.85
C SER A 188 16.93 1.52 30.70
N THR A 189 16.31 2.63 30.29
CA THR A 189 15.14 3.25 30.92
C THR A 189 14.22 3.77 29.81
N PRO A 190 12.88 3.62 29.91
CA PRO A 190 11.96 4.23 28.95
C PRO A 190 12.21 5.74 28.88
N PRO A 191 12.57 6.30 27.72
CA PRO A 191 12.74 7.73 27.56
C PRO A 191 11.38 8.43 27.65
N GLU A 192 11.30 9.53 28.41
CA GLU A 192 10.12 10.39 28.44
C GLU A 192 9.85 10.99 27.04
N ALA A 193 8.58 11.00 26.65
CA ALA A 193 8.13 11.66 25.43
C ALA A 193 8.41 13.17 25.52
N PRO A 194 8.74 13.85 24.41
CA PRO A 194 8.84 15.30 24.43
C PRO A 194 7.49 15.91 24.82
N GLU A 195 7.51 16.92 25.68
CA GLU A 195 6.34 17.77 25.97
C GLU A 195 6.35 19.06 25.13
N ASP A 196 7.52 19.46 24.63
CA ASP A 196 7.72 20.67 23.83
C ASP A 196 8.19 20.31 22.41
N TRP A 197 7.49 20.85 21.40
CA TRP A 197 7.89 20.79 20.00
C TRP A 197 7.49 22.07 19.25
N PRO A 198 8.09 22.34 18.08
CA PRO A 198 7.67 23.46 17.24
C PRO A 198 6.18 23.36 16.91
N SER A 199 5.40 24.33 17.38
CA SER A 199 3.97 24.47 17.09
C SER A 199 3.64 25.71 16.26
N ALA A 200 4.65 26.55 15.98
CA ALA A 200 4.51 27.68 15.09
C ALA A 200 4.19 27.21 13.66
N SER A 201 3.36 27.97 12.95
CA SER A 201 3.08 27.69 11.54
C SER A 201 4.40 27.60 10.75
N PRO A 202 4.56 26.57 9.89
CA PRO A 202 5.76 26.40 9.11
C PRO A 202 5.92 27.55 8.11
N LYS A 203 7.13 27.72 7.59
CA LYS A 203 7.35 28.65 6.47
C LYS A 203 6.53 28.19 5.26
N PRO A 204 5.92 29.13 4.49
CA PRO A 204 5.16 28.76 3.31
C PRO A 204 6.00 27.93 2.33
N ALA A 205 5.46 26.81 1.87
CA ALA A 205 6.13 25.97 0.89
C ALA A 205 6.26 26.71 -0.45
N THR A 206 7.38 26.51 -1.15
CA THR A 206 7.54 27.02 -2.52
C THR A 206 6.62 26.24 -3.45
N ARG A 207 5.82 26.95 -4.26
CA ARG A 207 5.03 26.32 -5.32
C ARG A 207 5.96 25.75 -6.39
N ALA A 208 5.89 24.44 -6.61
CA ALA A 208 6.61 23.79 -7.71
C ALA A 208 5.99 24.12 -9.08
N THR A 209 6.76 24.01 -10.15
CA THR A 209 6.29 24.26 -11.52
C THR A 209 5.33 23.17 -12.01
N ASP A 210 5.61 21.90 -11.66
CA ASP A 210 4.66 20.78 -11.75
C ASP A 210 4.16 20.47 -10.35
N ASN A 211 2.99 21.01 -10.01
CA ASN A 211 2.41 20.85 -8.69
C ASN A 211 1.05 20.18 -8.72
N ARG A 212 0.67 19.50 -9.81
CA ARG A 212 -0.58 18.75 -9.86
C ARG A 212 -0.35 17.31 -9.42
N ARG A 213 -1.10 16.85 -8.44
CA ARG A 213 -1.05 15.47 -7.93
C ARG A 213 -2.49 15.04 -7.65
N HIS A 214 -2.92 13.96 -8.29
CA HIS A 214 -4.23 13.38 -8.06
C HIS A 214 -4.15 12.33 -6.95
N GLY A 215 -4.94 12.50 -5.89
CA GLY A 215 -5.01 11.55 -4.78
C GLY A 215 -5.53 10.18 -5.21
N GLY A 216 -5.10 9.14 -4.50
CA GLY A 216 -5.64 7.78 -4.65
C GLY A 216 -7.01 7.61 -3.99
N GLY A 217 -7.66 6.46 -4.20
CA GLY A 217 -8.93 6.11 -3.56
C GLY A 217 -8.80 5.39 -2.20
N SER A 218 -7.58 5.11 -1.74
CA SER A 218 -7.30 4.30 -0.55
C SER A 218 -5.87 4.48 -0.02
N TYR A 219 -5.54 3.79 1.08
CA TYR A 219 -4.16 3.64 1.54
C TYR A 219 -3.25 2.86 0.57
N TYR A 220 -3.81 1.97 -0.26
CA TYR A 220 -3.05 1.14 -1.21
C TYR A 220 -2.54 1.96 -2.40
N ASP A 221 -3.38 2.81 -2.96
CA ASP A 221 -3.10 3.64 -4.14
C ASP A 221 -2.83 5.12 -3.79
N ALA A 222 -2.63 5.44 -2.50
CA ALA A 222 -2.31 6.78 -2.04
C ALA A 222 -1.15 7.40 -2.84
N THR A 223 -1.34 8.64 -3.28
CA THR A 223 -0.36 9.38 -4.09
C THR A 223 0.70 10.00 -3.20
N SER A 224 1.97 9.78 -3.53
CA SER A 224 3.07 10.28 -2.71
C SER A 224 3.26 11.78 -2.88
N LEU A 225 3.48 12.50 -1.78
CA LEU A 225 3.77 13.93 -1.76
C LEU A 225 5.09 14.19 -1.01
N GLU A 226 5.80 15.22 -1.42
CA GLU A 226 6.87 15.85 -0.65
C GLU A 226 6.43 17.23 -0.13
N THR A 227 7.30 17.92 0.60
CA THR A 227 7.07 19.32 1.00
C THR A 227 6.76 20.17 -0.23
N GLY A 228 5.61 20.85 -0.23
CA GLY A 228 5.14 21.58 -1.39
C GLY A 228 3.68 22.04 -1.27
N GLU A 229 3.27 22.91 -2.20
CA GLU A 229 1.87 23.23 -2.46
C GLU A 229 1.39 22.44 -3.69
N TRP A 230 0.45 21.54 -3.50
CA TRP A 230 -0.08 20.62 -4.49
C TRP A 230 -1.52 20.98 -4.87
N LYS A 231 -1.85 20.86 -6.16
CA LYS A 231 -3.18 21.07 -6.71
C LYS A 231 -3.82 19.75 -7.08
N ASP A 232 -5.10 19.63 -6.75
CA ASP A 232 -5.96 18.52 -7.12
C ASP A 232 -7.39 19.03 -7.36
N GLU A 233 -8.31 18.12 -7.67
CA GLU A 233 -9.74 18.36 -7.74
C GLU A 233 -10.47 17.24 -7.01
N VAL A 234 -11.50 17.58 -6.25
CA VAL A 234 -12.29 16.62 -5.46
C VAL A 234 -13.78 16.74 -5.79
N VAL A 235 -14.45 15.62 -5.97
CA VAL A 235 -15.90 15.56 -6.23
C VAL A 235 -16.66 15.39 -4.90
N PRO A 236 -17.86 15.97 -4.73
CA PRO A 236 -18.65 15.73 -3.53
C PRO A 236 -18.87 14.24 -3.26
N GLY A 237 -18.62 13.81 -2.02
CA GLY A 237 -18.67 12.41 -1.59
C GLY A 237 -17.39 11.61 -1.84
N GLN A 238 -16.37 12.19 -2.49
CA GLN A 238 -15.10 11.53 -2.74
C GLN A 238 -14.12 11.70 -1.58
N THR A 239 -13.40 10.64 -1.25
CA THR A 239 -12.20 10.68 -0.41
C THR A 239 -10.96 10.52 -1.28
N LEU A 240 -10.00 11.44 -1.12
CA LEU A 240 -8.68 11.40 -1.76
C LEU A 240 -7.62 11.03 -0.71
N PHE A 241 -6.71 10.13 -1.10
CA PHE A 241 -5.61 9.66 -0.25
C PHE A 241 -4.25 10.08 -0.81
N TYR A 242 -3.44 10.64 0.09
CA TYR A 242 -2.05 10.98 -0.15
C TYR A 242 -1.16 10.34 0.91
N ARG A 243 0.13 10.26 0.64
CA ARG A 243 1.11 9.78 1.61
C ARG A 243 2.39 10.61 1.59
N VAL A 244 2.95 10.88 2.76
CA VAL A 244 4.15 11.71 2.94
C VAL A 244 5.18 10.88 3.72
N PRO A 245 6.43 10.77 3.24
CA PRO A 245 7.44 10.00 3.96
C PRO A 245 8.06 10.85 5.06
N LEU A 246 7.93 10.42 6.32
CA LEU A 246 8.54 11.08 7.47
C LEU A 246 9.62 10.18 8.07
N ASP A 247 10.85 10.68 8.10
CA ASP A 247 11.98 10.04 8.76
C ASP A 247 12.02 10.40 10.25
N TRP A 248 12.85 9.71 11.02
CA TRP A 248 13.07 10.00 12.43
C TRP A 248 13.53 11.44 12.65
N GLY A 249 12.91 12.13 13.61
CA GLY A 249 13.17 13.53 13.93
C GLY A 249 12.46 14.54 13.03
N GLN A 250 11.65 14.08 12.06
CA GLN A 250 10.87 14.96 11.20
C GLN A 250 9.43 15.12 11.69
N GLN A 251 8.83 16.25 11.36
CA GLN A 251 7.47 16.65 11.75
C GLN A 251 6.69 17.04 10.50
N ILE A 252 5.40 16.74 10.44
CA ILE A 252 4.51 17.12 9.34
C ILE A 252 3.55 18.22 9.76
N PHE A 253 3.35 19.17 8.86
CA PHE A 253 2.25 20.12 8.88
C PHE A 253 1.49 19.98 7.56
N ALA A 254 0.17 19.88 7.62
CA ALA A 254 -0.67 19.78 6.43
C ALA A 254 -1.84 20.76 6.51
N THR A 255 -2.15 21.37 5.36
CA THR A 255 -3.29 22.27 5.19
C THR A 255 -4.01 21.90 3.92
N ALA A 256 -5.33 21.78 3.98
CA ALA A 256 -6.20 21.57 2.84
C ALA A 256 -7.03 22.84 2.60
N GLY A 257 -7.05 23.32 1.36
CA GLY A 257 -7.82 24.47 0.92
C GLY A 257 -8.79 24.09 -0.19
N LEU A 258 -10.06 24.45 -0.03
CA LEU A 258 -11.10 24.29 -1.04
C LEU A 258 -11.31 25.61 -1.78
N GLY A 259 -11.29 25.56 -3.11
CA GLY A 259 -11.49 26.73 -3.98
C GLY A 259 -12.92 27.28 -3.92
N ASN A 260 -13.12 28.45 -4.53
CA ASN A 260 -14.46 29.00 -4.69
C ASN A 260 -15.30 28.14 -5.64
N SER A 261 -16.61 28.12 -5.41
CA SER A 261 -17.57 27.57 -6.35
C SER A 261 -17.73 28.52 -7.55
N THR A 262 -18.09 27.94 -8.69
CA THR A 262 -18.52 28.71 -9.88
C THR A 262 -20.04 28.79 -9.98
N VAL A 263 -20.75 28.05 -9.13
CA VAL A 263 -22.21 28.13 -8.95
C VAL A 263 -22.49 29.09 -7.80
N PRO A 264 -23.15 30.23 -8.05
CA PRO A 264 -23.48 31.19 -7.00
C PRO A 264 -24.65 30.68 -6.15
N ASP A 265 -24.40 30.51 -4.85
CA ASP A 265 -25.41 30.39 -3.81
C ASP A 265 -24.83 31.01 -2.53
N GLU A 266 -25.14 32.29 -2.29
CA GLU A 266 -24.50 33.09 -1.24
C GLU A 266 -25.11 32.87 0.14
N ASP A 267 -26.28 32.24 0.21
CA ASP A 267 -27.05 32.05 1.44
C ASP A 267 -26.86 30.66 2.06
N GLU A 268 -26.37 29.68 1.29
CA GLU A 268 -26.16 28.33 1.79
C GLU A 268 -24.84 28.18 2.57
N TYR A 269 -24.88 27.34 3.62
CA TYR A 269 -23.75 27.06 4.50
C TYR A 269 -23.72 25.58 4.89
N ILE A 270 -22.62 24.90 4.57
CA ILE A 270 -22.39 23.50 4.93
C ILE A 270 -21.34 23.47 6.05
N SER A 271 -21.72 23.06 7.27
CA SER A 271 -20.86 23.13 8.45
C SER A 271 -19.68 22.16 8.43
N GLY A 272 -19.87 20.94 7.90
CA GLY A 272 -18.85 19.92 7.76
C GLY A 272 -18.61 19.62 6.29
N ALA A 273 -18.18 20.61 5.52
CA ALA A 273 -18.02 20.46 4.07
C ALA A 273 -16.79 19.64 3.71
N LEU A 274 -15.70 19.79 4.46
CA LEU A 274 -14.44 19.09 4.20
C LEU A 274 -13.95 18.46 5.51
N ALA A 275 -13.44 17.23 5.43
CA ALA A 275 -12.75 16.56 6.53
C ALA A 275 -11.36 16.15 6.08
N MET A 276 -10.36 16.32 6.95
CA MET A 276 -8.99 15.88 6.71
C MET A 276 -8.49 15.09 7.93
N SER A 277 -7.89 13.93 7.69
CA SER A 277 -7.25 13.11 8.73
C SER A 277 -5.79 12.81 8.39
N LEU A 278 -5.01 12.54 9.44
CA LEU A 278 -3.65 12.03 9.37
C LEU A 278 -3.58 10.69 10.10
N ASP A 279 -3.06 9.69 9.41
CA ASP A 279 -2.81 8.36 9.97
C ASP A 279 -1.34 7.95 9.81
N ASN A 280 -0.81 7.21 10.78
CA ASN A 280 0.58 6.79 10.82
C ASN A 280 0.87 5.58 9.89
N PRO A 281 2.12 5.10 9.78
CA PRO A 281 2.48 3.96 8.93
C PRO A 281 1.73 2.65 9.22
N ALA A 282 1.29 2.45 10.46
CA ALA A 282 0.47 1.31 10.86
C ALA A 282 -1.04 1.59 10.73
N GLN A 283 -1.43 2.67 10.02
CA GLN A 283 -2.81 3.16 9.89
C GLN A 283 -3.49 3.44 11.24
N GLY A 284 -2.69 3.87 12.22
CA GLY A 284 -3.19 4.40 13.48
C GLY A 284 -3.52 5.86 13.37
N HIS A 285 -4.64 6.28 13.98
CA HIS A 285 -5.09 7.65 13.92
C HIS A 285 -4.14 8.58 14.65
N VAL A 286 -3.69 9.65 13.98
CA VAL A 286 -2.83 10.68 14.59
C VAL A 286 -3.66 11.90 14.94
N ASP A 287 -4.31 12.50 13.95
CA ASP A 287 -5.07 13.73 14.11
C ASP A 287 -6.16 13.86 13.03
N SER A 288 -7.21 14.62 13.34
CA SER A 288 -8.21 15.07 12.38
C SER A 288 -8.41 16.57 12.53
N ALA A 289 -8.26 17.31 11.44
CA ALA A 289 -8.66 18.70 11.43
C ALA A 289 -10.18 18.79 11.68
N SER A 290 -10.59 19.74 12.51
CA SER A 290 -12.00 20.04 12.70
C SER A 290 -12.68 20.23 11.33
N PRO A 291 -13.81 19.53 11.05
CA PRO A 291 -14.46 19.64 9.75
C PRO A 291 -14.75 21.10 9.40
N MET A 292 -14.32 21.49 8.21
CA MET A 292 -14.36 22.88 7.76
C MET A 292 -15.70 23.18 7.13
N ALA A 293 -16.26 24.33 7.49
CA ALA A 293 -17.46 24.82 6.86
C ALA A 293 -17.20 25.46 5.49
N TYR A 294 -18.20 25.45 4.62
CA TYR A 294 -18.11 26.01 3.28
C TYR A 294 -19.39 26.75 2.88
N SER A 295 -19.21 27.91 2.25
CA SER A 295 -20.27 28.81 1.77
C SER A 295 -20.02 29.25 0.31
N GLY A 296 -19.38 28.39 -0.49
CA GLY A 296 -19.01 28.70 -1.87
C GLY A 296 -17.77 29.60 -2.03
N LYS A 297 -17.25 30.15 -0.93
CA LYS A 297 -16.02 30.98 -0.90
C LYS A 297 -14.79 30.16 -0.56
N PRO A 298 -13.57 30.58 -0.97
CA PRO A 298 -12.34 29.88 -0.62
C PRO A 298 -12.21 29.72 0.89
N ALA A 299 -11.89 28.52 1.34
CA ALA A 299 -11.71 28.19 2.75
C ALA A 299 -10.59 27.15 2.92
N SER A 300 -9.95 27.14 4.08
CA SER A 300 -8.88 26.18 4.40
C SER A 300 -8.94 25.69 5.84
N MET A 301 -8.42 24.49 6.07
CA MET A 301 -8.19 23.90 7.38
C MET A 301 -6.76 23.39 7.49
N SER A 302 -6.23 23.35 8.71
CA SER A 302 -4.91 22.79 9.01
C SER A 302 -5.04 21.71 10.08
N LEU A 303 -4.17 20.71 10.03
CA LEU A 303 -3.98 19.79 11.16
C LEU A 303 -3.39 20.54 12.35
N ASP A 304 -3.64 20.03 13.56
CA ASP A 304 -2.97 20.51 14.74
C ASP A 304 -1.48 20.10 14.70
N PRO A 305 -0.55 20.92 15.24
CA PRO A 305 0.87 20.58 15.25
C PRO A 305 1.16 19.31 16.09
N VAL A 306 1.53 18.23 15.41
CA VAL A 306 1.96 16.97 16.02
C VAL A 306 3.46 16.97 16.32
N PRO A 307 3.99 16.20 17.30
CA PRO A 307 5.42 16.17 17.58
C PRO A 307 6.25 15.56 16.44
N PRO A 308 7.58 15.82 16.38
CA PRO A 308 8.47 15.10 15.51
C PRO A 308 8.45 13.59 15.77
N VAL A 309 8.60 12.81 14.71
CA VAL A 309 8.64 11.36 14.74
C VAL A 309 9.78 10.87 15.63
N ALA A 310 9.44 10.16 16.70
CA ALA A 310 10.42 9.59 17.61
C ALA A 310 9.91 8.31 18.26
N TYR A 311 10.77 7.31 18.39
CA TYR A 311 10.43 6.01 19.01
C TYR A 311 9.80 6.20 20.40
N ARG A 312 10.34 7.14 21.18
CA ARG A 312 9.90 7.46 22.55
C ARG A 312 8.47 7.97 22.66
N ASN A 313 7.90 8.48 21.57
CA ASN A 313 6.54 9.02 21.58
C ASN A 313 5.52 7.97 22.02
N ARG A 314 5.81 6.67 21.82
CA ARG A 314 4.96 5.55 22.28
C ARG A 314 4.60 5.57 23.76
N PHE A 315 5.44 6.19 24.60
CA PHE A 315 5.25 6.26 26.04
C PHE A 315 4.42 7.48 26.47
N ALA A 316 4.02 8.34 25.53
CA ALA A 316 3.10 9.44 25.81
C ALA A 316 1.70 8.91 26.11
N SER A 317 1.02 9.55 27.06
CA SER A 317 -0.38 9.29 27.37
C SER A 317 -1.34 9.88 26.33
N ASP A 318 -0.94 10.98 25.68
CA ASP A 318 -1.69 11.57 24.59
C ASP A 318 -1.60 10.68 23.33
N THR A 319 -2.75 10.31 22.77
CA THR A 319 -2.83 9.37 21.65
C THR A 319 -2.23 9.94 20.37
N SER A 320 -2.42 11.24 20.11
CA SER A 320 -1.90 11.93 18.93
C SER A 320 -0.38 12.04 18.98
N VAL A 321 0.18 12.38 20.16
CA VAL A 321 1.62 12.32 20.41
C VAL A 321 2.12 10.89 20.23
N SER A 322 1.45 9.93 20.86
CA SER A 322 1.86 8.53 20.83
C SER A 322 1.84 7.94 19.43
N ALA A 323 0.88 8.32 18.58
CA ALA A 323 0.78 7.84 17.21
C ALA A 323 1.96 8.27 16.32
N MET A 324 2.70 9.34 16.68
CA MET A 324 3.92 9.82 16.00
C MET A 324 5.18 8.99 16.37
N ARG A 325 5.02 7.69 16.64
CA ARG A 325 6.09 6.80 17.12
C ARG A 325 6.88 6.09 16.01
N PHE A 326 6.53 6.30 14.75
CA PHE A 326 7.09 5.56 13.61
C PHE A 326 7.64 6.48 12.53
N ALA A 327 8.83 6.18 12.01
CA ALA A 327 9.20 6.63 10.67
C ALA A 327 8.42 5.83 9.62
N GLY A 328 8.22 6.38 8.44
CA GLY A 328 7.54 5.72 7.33
C GLY A 328 6.54 6.61 6.61
N TRP A 329 5.57 5.99 5.96
CA TRP A 329 4.50 6.70 5.25
C TRP A 329 3.40 7.16 6.20
N TYR A 330 3.20 8.47 6.30
CA TYR A 330 2.02 9.05 6.93
C TYR A 330 0.98 9.35 5.87
N TYR A 331 -0.28 9.05 6.14
CA TYR A 331 -1.36 9.11 5.18
C TYR A 331 -2.26 10.30 5.48
N LEU A 332 -2.50 11.13 4.47
CA LEU A 332 -3.48 12.20 4.51
C LEU A 332 -4.72 11.74 3.75
N SER A 333 -5.88 11.72 4.42
CA SER A 333 -7.16 11.54 3.74
C SER A 333 -7.91 12.87 3.71
N VAL A 334 -8.51 13.22 2.58
CA VAL A 334 -9.34 14.42 2.42
C VAL A 334 -10.68 14.01 1.82
N THR A 335 -11.77 14.28 2.52
CA THR A 335 -13.13 13.95 2.03
C THR A 335 -13.99 15.18 1.91
N LEU A 336 -14.52 15.42 0.71
CA LEU A 336 -15.54 16.44 0.46
C LEU A 336 -16.92 15.85 0.76
N SER A 337 -17.71 16.53 1.58
CA SER A 337 -19.07 16.11 1.95
C SER A 337 -19.96 16.00 0.70
N PRO A 338 -20.78 14.95 0.58
CA PRO A 338 -21.75 14.83 -0.51
C PRO A 338 -22.82 15.93 -0.46
N ASP A 339 -23.07 16.57 0.69
CA ASP A 339 -24.06 17.65 0.81
C ASP A 339 -23.66 18.92 0.05
N VAL A 340 -22.37 19.10 -0.26
CA VAL A 340 -21.86 20.18 -1.12
C VAL A 340 -22.48 20.12 -2.52
N ALA A 341 -22.84 18.93 -3.00
CA ALA A 341 -23.40 18.74 -4.34
C ALA A 341 -24.74 19.46 -4.56
N LYS A 342 -25.56 19.60 -3.50
CA LYS A 342 -26.92 20.16 -3.59
C LYS A 342 -26.89 21.66 -3.95
N PRO A 343 -26.18 22.53 -3.21
CA PRO A 343 -26.11 23.96 -3.51
C PRO A 343 -25.08 24.32 -4.59
N TYR A 344 -23.93 23.63 -4.60
CA TYR A 344 -22.78 24.05 -5.41
C TYR A 344 -22.51 23.14 -6.62
N GLY A 345 -23.32 22.10 -6.81
CA GLY A 345 -23.25 21.17 -7.93
C GLY A 345 -22.24 20.04 -7.73
N SER A 346 -22.31 19.04 -8.60
CA SER A 346 -21.50 17.81 -8.50
C SER A 346 -20.20 17.83 -9.32
N LYS A 347 -19.81 18.98 -9.87
CA LYS A 347 -18.55 19.09 -10.62
C LYS A 347 -17.35 19.04 -9.66
N PRO A 348 -16.16 18.65 -10.12
CA PRO A 348 -14.96 18.67 -9.29
C PRO A 348 -14.66 20.08 -8.75
N PHE A 349 -14.34 20.17 -7.45
CA PHE A 349 -13.94 21.39 -6.76
C PHE A 349 -12.42 21.49 -6.71
N PRO A 350 -11.83 22.67 -6.98
CA PRO A 350 -10.39 22.85 -6.83
C PRO A 350 -9.94 22.60 -5.39
N LEU A 351 -8.96 21.72 -5.21
CA LEU A 351 -8.35 21.41 -3.93
C LEU A 351 -6.88 21.83 -3.96
N THR A 352 -6.42 22.47 -2.89
CA THR A 352 -5.00 22.76 -2.67
C THR A 352 -4.54 22.07 -1.38
N LEU A 353 -3.47 21.29 -1.46
CA LEU A 353 -2.81 20.70 -0.30
C LEU A 353 -1.44 21.34 -0.10
N THR A 354 -1.23 21.95 1.05
CA THR A 354 0.10 22.42 1.46
C THR A 354 0.67 21.45 2.49
N VAL A 355 1.78 20.81 2.15
CA VAL A 355 2.51 19.89 3.03
C VAL A 355 3.86 20.51 3.35
N ASN A 356 4.21 20.57 4.64
CA ASN A 356 5.55 20.92 5.10
C ASN A 356 6.09 19.82 6.01
N VAL A 357 7.20 19.22 5.60
CA VAL A 357 7.99 18.33 6.45
C VAL A 357 9.17 19.14 7.00
N GLU A 358 9.16 19.38 8.30
CA GLU A 358 10.24 20.07 9.02
C GLU A 358 11.08 19.08 9.85
N GLY A 359 12.20 19.56 10.38
CA GLY A 359 13.14 18.74 11.15
C GLY A 359 14.17 18.02 10.27
N LYS A 360 15.33 17.73 10.88
CA LYS A 360 16.43 17.03 10.22
C LYS A 360 16.22 15.53 10.38
N ALA A 361 16.14 14.80 9.26
CA ALA A 361 16.16 13.35 9.28
C ALA A 361 17.41 12.84 10.03
N ALA A 362 17.19 12.01 11.06
CA ALA A 362 18.29 11.39 11.79
C ALA A 362 19.09 10.42 10.92
N GLY A 363 18.45 9.85 9.88
CA GLY A 363 19.08 8.98 8.89
C GLY A 363 19.49 7.60 9.42
N THR A 364 19.23 7.32 10.70
CA THR A 364 19.50 6.03 11.33
C THR A 364 18.22 5.44 11.89
N THR A 365 17.96 4.18 11.58
CA THR A 365 16.85 3.42 12.16
C THR A 365 17.21 2.95 13.57
N PRO A 366 16.30 3.01 14.55
CA PRO A 366 16.51 2.42 15.87
C PRO A 366 16.41 0.89 15.85
N TYR A 367 15.89 0.32 14.76
CA TYR A 367 15.62 -1.11 14.64
C TYR A 367 16.84 -1.94 14.28
N LYS A 368 16.78 -3.22 14.68
CA LYS A 368 17.67 -4.27 14.22
C LYS A 368 17.20 -4.76 12.84
N GLY A 369 18.06 -4.61 11.83
CA GLY A 369 17.77 -5.08 10.48
C GLY A 369 16.81 -4.16 9.72
N GLU A 370 15.99 -4.75 8.85
CA GLU A 370 15.06 -3.99 7.99
C GLU A 370 13.87 -3.46 8.79
N ALA A 371 13.56 -2.17 8.62
CA ALA A 371 12.46 -1.49 9.31
C ALA A 371 11.07 -1.84 8.73
N GLY A 372 11.00 -2.43 7.53
CA GLY A 372 9.74 -2.63 6.82
C GLY A 372 9.02 -1.30 6.57
N ILE A 373 7.73 -1.24 6.94
CA ILE A 373 6.90 -0.02 6.83
C ILE A 373 7.28 1.07 7.86
N PHE A 374 8.12 0.74 8.85
CA PHE A 374 8.50 1.63 9.95
C PHE A 374 9.79 2.41 9.69
N GLY A 375 10.13 2.62 8.42
CA GLY A 375 11.31 3.37 8.01
C GLY A 375 11.08 4.06 6.67
N VAL A 376 11.97 5.00 6.35
CA VAL A 376 11.98 5.70 5.07
C VAL A 376 13.24 5.30 4.30
N THR A 377 13.04 4.80 3.09
CA THR A 377 14.12 4.46 2.16
C THR A 377 14.38 5.59 1.16
N GLN A 378 15.47 5.47 0.40
CA GLN A 378 15.72 6.39 -0.71
C GLN A 378 14.64 6.28 -1.79
N ASP A 379 14.20 5.05 -2.10
CA ASP A 379 13.08 4.80 -3.02
C ASP A 379 11.81 5.53 -2.58
N ASP A 380 11.54 5.61 -1.28
CA ASP A 380 10.38 6.33 -0.75
C ASP A 380 10.46 7.84 -1.03
N LYS A 381 11.65 8.42 -0.85
CA LYS A 381 11.91 9.83 -1.18
C LYS A 381 11.80 10.09 -2.68
N ASP A 382 12.24 9.15 -3.51
CA ASP A 382 12.10 9.24 -4.97
C ASP A 382 10.62 9.13 -5.40
N MET A 383 9.84 8.27 -4.77
CA MET A 383 8.39 8.17 -5.02
C MET A 383 7.66 9.47 -4.67
N ALA A 384 8.00 10.11 -3.55
CA ALA A 384 7.45 11.39 -3.16
C ALA A 384 7.77 12.52 -4.16
N ARG A 385 9.03 12.62 -4.59
CA ARG A 385 9.44 13.56 -5.66
C ARG A 385 8.65 13.36 -6.95
N ASN A 386 8.53 12.10 -7.37
CA ASN A 386 7.91 11.73 -8.64
C ASN A 386 6.38 11.67 -8.59
N GLY A 387 5.76 11.84 -7.42
CA GLY A 387 4.31 11.71 -7.26
C GLY A 387 3.77 10.30 -7.52
N GLN A 388 4.59 9.26 -7.33
CA GLN A 388 4.18 7.88 -7.64
C GLN A 388 3.21 7.35 -6.59
N SER A 389 2.13 6.69 -7.00
CA SER A 389 1.19 6.07 -6.07
C SER A 389 1.74 4.77 -5.46
N GLY A 390 1.15 4.31 -4.35
CA GLY A 390 1.47 3.01 -3.77
C GLY A 390 1.25 1.83 -4.72
N SER A 391 0.19 1.87 -5.51
CA SER A 391 -0.12 0.86 -6.53
C SER A 391 0.91 0.84 -7.65
N GLN A 392 1.29 2.00 -8.20
CA GLN A 392 2.33 2.12 -9.22
C GLN A 392 3.70 1.60 -8.73
N ALA A 393 4.01 1.85 -7.45
CA ALA A 393 5.22 1.33 -6.83
C ALA A 393 5.20 -0.20 -6.71
N ALA A 394 4.07 -0.78 -6.29
CA ALA A 394 3.89 -2.22 -6.19
C ALA A 394 4.00 -2.91 -7.56
N GLU A 395 3.41 -2.33 -8.60
CA GLU A 395 3.52 -2.80 -9.99
C GLU A 395 4.95 -2.74 -10.51
N SER A 396 5.67 -1.64 -10.24
CA SER A 396 7.07 -1.45 -10.64
C SER A 396 7.98 -2.48 -9.98
N LYS A 397 7.79 -2.74 -8.67
CA LYS A 397 8.51 -3.80 -7.95
C LYS A 397 8.19 -5.19 -8.50
N SER A 398 6.92 -5.49 -8.81
CA SER A 398 6.53 -6.76 -9.42
C SER A 398 7.15 -6.95 -10.80
N ARG A 399 7.16 -5.91 -11.64
CA ARG A 399 7.78 -5.95 -12.98
C ARG A 399 9.28 -6.19 -12.89
N SER A 400 9.97 -5.49 -12.00
CA SER A 400 11.41 -5.69 -11.73
C SER A 400 11.70 -7.11 -11.25
N GLY A 401 10.90 -7.65 -10.32
CA GLY A 401 11.02 -9.03 -9.85
C GLY A 401 10.85 -10.07 -10.98
N ASN A 402 9.82 -9.90 -11.81
CA ASN A 402 9.58 -10.76 -12.96
C ASN A 402 10.74 -10.70 -13.97
N MET A 403 11.29 -9.50 -14.22
CA MET A 403 12.47 -9.34 -15.09
C MET A 403 13.72 -10.01 -14.51
N LYS A 404 13.95 -9.94 -13.19
CA LYS A 404 15.04 -10.68 -12.53
C LYS A 404 14.88 -12.19 -12.66
N LEU A 405 13.66 -12.70 -12.48
CA LEU A 405 13.36 -14.12 -12.64
C LEU A 405 13.57 -14.58 -14.08
N LEU A 406 13.09 -13.80 -15.07
CA LEU A 406 13.32 -14.06 -16.49
C LEU A 406 14.80 -14.03 -16.84
N GLY A 407 15.57 -13.08 -16.28
CA GLY A 407 17.02 -13.02 -16.43
C GLY A 407 17.72 -14.27 -15.88
N ALA A 408 17.37 -14.69 -14.66
CA ALA A 408 17.92 -15.89 -14.04
C ALA A 408 17.56 -17.16 -14.82
N ALA A 409 16.32 -17.28 -15.29
CA ALA A 409 15.88 -18.40 -16.12
C ALA A 409 16.61 -18.42 -17.49
N GLY A 410 16.84 -17.25 -18.10
CA GLY A 410 17.61 -17.12 -19.33
C GLY A 410 19.07 -17.55 -19.16
N ILE A 411 19.72 -17.15 -18.06
CA ILE A 411 21.08 -17.58 -17.72
C ILE A 411 21.13 -19.09 -17.46
N GLY A 412 20.17 -19.63 -16.70
CA GLY A 412 20.09 -21.07 -16.42
C GLY A 412 19.91 -21.91 -17.68
N ALA A 413 18.99 -21.52 -18.55
CA ALA A 413 18.76 -22.19 -19.84
C ALA A 413 20.00 -22.11 -20.76
N GLY A 414 20.66 -20.95 -20.80
CA GLY A 414 21.90 -20.76 -21.56
C GLY A 414 23.03 -21.66 -21.05
N ALA A 415 23.19 -21.79 -19.73
CA ALA A 415 24.21 -22.65 -19.13
C ALA A 415 23.95 -24.14 -19.44
N VAL A 416 22.70 -24.60 -19.36
CA VAL A 416 22.32 -25.97 -19.73
C VAL A 416 22.60 -26.25 -21.21
N LEU A 417 22.32 -25.30 -22.10
CA LEU A 417 22.63 -25.44 -23.53
C LEU A 417 24.14 -25.53 -23.78
N VAL A 418 24.95 -24.71 -23.12
CA VAL A 418 26.42 -24.75 -23.24
C VAL A 418 26.98 -26.06 -22.70
N LEU A 419 26.49 -26.54 -21.55
CA LEU A 419 26.90 -27.84 -20.99
C LEU A 419 26.45 -29.01 -21.86
N GLY A 420 25.25 -28.94 -22.42
CA GLY A 420 24.73 -29.92 -23.38
C GLY A 420 25.57 -29.98 -24.65
N LEU A 421 25.92 -28.82 -25.23
CA LEU A 421 26.83 -28.70 -26.38
C LEU A 421 28.24 -29.21 -26.05
N GLY A 422 28.77 -28.86 -24.87
CA GLY A 422 30.07 -29.36 -24.40
C GLY A 422 30.09 -30.88 -24.23
N GLY A 423 29.06 -31.44 -23.62
CA GLY A 423 28.88 -32.89 -23.48
C GLY A 423 28.74 -33.60 -24.83
N TRP A 424 27.93 -33.05 -25.73
CA TRP A 424 27.77 -33.59 -27.09
C TRP A 424 29.09 -33.57 -27.88
N MET A 425 29.85 -32.48 -27.78
CA MET A 425 31.14 -32.36 -28.47
C MET A 425 32.20 -33.31 -27.90
N LEU A 426 32.19 -33.58 -26.59
CA LEU A 426 33.06 -34.59 -25.96
C LEU A 426 32.70 -36.01 -26.40
N LEU A 427 31.40 -36.34 -26.49
CA LEU A 427 30.92 -37.62 -27.01
C LEU A 427 31.27 -37.80 -28.50
N ALA A 428 31.08 -36.76 -29.31
CA ALA A 428 31.43 -36.77 -30.73
C ALA A 428 32.95 -36.92 -30.98
N ARG A 429 33.81 -36.46 -30.05
CA ARG A 429 35.27 -36.68 -30.12
C ARG A 429 35.68 -38.09 -29.72
N ARG A 430 35.00 -38.72 -28.74
CA ARG A 430 35.26 -40.11 -28.35
C ARG A 430 34.90 -41.13 -29.44
N GLY A 431 33.89 -40.84 -30.27
CA GLY A 431 33.53 -41.66 -31.43
C GLY A 431 34.53 -41.62 -32.60
N ARG A 432 35.48 -40.67 -32.63
CA ARG A 432 36.52 -40.58 -33.68
C ARG A 432 37.87 -41.19 -33.27
N ALA A 433 38.03 -41.62 -32.02
CA ALA A 433 39.26 -42.24 -31.53
C ALA A 433 39.26 -43.79 -31.60
N ALA A 434 38.18 -44.40 -32.09
CA ALA A 434 38.09 -45.83 -32.35
C ALA A 434 37.98 -46.10 -33.85
N ALA A 435 39.09 -45.92 -34.57
CA ALA A 435 39.29 -46.57 -35.87
C ALA A 435 40.45 -47.56 -35.70
N PRO A 436 40.18 -48.86 -35.52
CA PRO A 436 41.21 -49.87 -35.72
C PRO A 436 41.40 -50.11 -37.21
N ALA A 437 42.67 -50.12 -37.63
CA ALA A 437 43.09 -50.65 -38.91
C ALA A 437 42.75 -52.14 -38.99
N GLY A 438 42.16 -52.57 -40.11
CA GLY A 438 41.84 -53.97 -40.39
C GLY A 438 41.83 -54.22 -41.89
N THR A 439 42.94 -54.79 -42.35
CA THR A 439 43.23 -55.29 -43.71
C THR A 439 42.44 -56.55 -44.06
N ALA A 440 42.04 -56.69 -45.34
CA ALA A 440 42.11 -57.85 -46.26
C ALA A 440 41.83 -59.28 -45.72
N ASP A 441 41.25 -60.27 -46.42
CA ASP A 441 40.74 -60.52 -47.78
C ASP A 441 40.25 -62.00 -47.81
N ALA A 442 39.40 -62.35 -48.80
CA ALA A 442 39.08 -63.67 -49.42
C ALA A 442 38.70 -64.88 -48.54
N GLY A 443 37.57 -65.58 -48.73
CA GLY A 443 37.07 -66.34 -49.91
C GLY A 443 36.65 -67.74 -49.38
N GLN A 444 35.74 -68.56 -49.89
CA GLN A 444 35.01 -68.74 -51.15
C GLN A 444 33.78 -69.64 -50.87
N GLN A 445 32.75 -69.63 -51.74
CA GLN A 445 32.35 -70.80 -52.56
C GLN A 445 30.96 -70.59 -53.22
N GLN A 446 30.95 -70.57 -54.57
CA GLN A 446 29.82 -70.95 -55.43
C GLN A 446 30.04 -72.41 -55.90
N PRO A 447 29.01 -73.14 -56.41
CA PRO A 447 28.75 -73.13 -57.87
C PRO A 447 27.28 -73.28 -58.35
N TYR A 448 26.96 -72.53 -59.41
CA TYR A 448 26.22 -72.81 -60.66
C TYR A 448 24.82 -73.49 -60.75
N GLY A 449 23.92 -72.84 -61.53
CA GLY A 449 22.98 -73.47 -62.48
C GLY A 449 21.53 -72.93 -62.54
N GLY A 450 21.19 -72.05 -63.51
CA GLY A 450 19.82 -71.50 -63.77
C GLY A 450 18.91 -72.40 -64.64
N PRO A 451 17.90 -71.91 -65.43
CA PRO A 451 17.34 -70.55 -65.67
C PRO A 451 15.75 -70.54 -65.73
N PRO A 452 15.04 -69.63 -66.46
CA PRO A 452 14.92 -68.17 -66.42
C PRO A 452 13.47 -67.66 -66.12
N GLN A 453 13.29 -66.32 -66.17
CA GLN A 453 12.06 -65.49 -66.11
C GLN A 453 11.89 -64.77 -64.76
N ALA A 454 12.21 -63.48 -64.70
CA ALA A 454 12.01 -62.65 -63.51
C ALA A 454 11.41 -61.29 -63.94
N TRP A 455 10.22 -61.00 -63.41
CA TRP A 455 9.56 -59.70 -63.44
C TRP A 455 9.91 -58.89 -62.20
#